data_AF-A0A4Q7NU51-F1
#
_entry.id   AF-A0A4Q7NU51-F1
#
_cell.length_a   1.000
_cell.length_b   1.000
_cell.length_c   1.000
_cell.angle_alpha   90.00
_cell.angle_beta   90.00
_cell.angle_gamma   90.00
#
_symmetry.space_group_name_H-M   'P 1'
#
loop_
_entity.id
_entity.type
_entity.pdbx_description
1 polymer ?
#
loop_
_entity_poly.entity_id
_entity_poly.type
_entity_poly.pdbx_seq_one_letter_code
_entity_poly.pdbx_strand_id
1 'polypeptide(L)'
;MDEFKTLFELAELNQKPFLLQIERGIRNYFLVLATKFINGDLIVREKYNGYNGFIQENFIKTFGQIEKINGTIGIDGKMNDFGNLTEVGGDLWFSNHVYQENLESIKPLKIVHGDLNLKNTHATLESLEEVGGNLNLRKTTCHNISSLKRVGGNILVSKSQLDNFDFSKVKINGKIKTYNDKFNQGQLK
;
A
#
# COMPACT_ATOMS: atom_id res chain seq x y z
N MET A 1 -12.70 30.90 -18.25
CA MET A 1 -11.91 30.18 -19.27
C MET A 1 -11.05 29.22 -18.49
N ASP A 2 -11.69 28.13 -18.06
CA ASP A 2 -11.09 27.10 -17.21
C ASP A 2 -10.24 26.19 -18.10
N GLU A 3 -9.02 26.64 -18.34
CA GLU A 3 -8.03 25.93 -19.15
C GLU A 3 -7.60 24.64 -18.43
N PHE A 4 -7.95 23.52 -19.05
CA PHE A 4 -7.23 22.23 -19.03
C PHE A 4 -6.41 21.95 -17.76
N LYS A 5 -7.09 21.64 -16.66
CA LYS A 5 -6.52 20.72 -15.68
C LYS A 5 -6.25 19.42 -16.42
N THR A 6 -4.98 19.04 -16.53
CA THR A 6 -4.64 17.81 -17.25
C THR A 6 -5.31 16.63 -16.56
N LEU A 7 -5.65 15.58 -17.30
CA LEU A 7 -6.32 14.36 -16.80
C LEU A 7 -5.59 13.73 -15.60
N PHE A 8 -4.34 14.14 -15.36
CA PHE A 8 -3.43 13.70 -14.30
C PHE A 8 -3.51 14.54 -13.00
N GLU A 9 -4.26 15.64 -12.99
CA GLU A 9 -4.41 16.55 -11.83
C GLU A 9 -5.67 16.29 -10.98
N LEU A 10 -6.52 15.33 -11.38
CA LEU A 10 -7.73 14.98 -10.64
C LEU A 10 -7.54 13.62 -9.96
N ALA A 11 -7.22 13.66 -8.65
CA ALA A 11 -7.15 12.47 -7.81
C ALA A 11 -8.49 11.71 -7.73
N GLU A 12 -9.60 12.38 -8.08
CA GLU A 12 -10.93 11.80 -8.23
C GLU A 12 -11.58 12.37 -9.49
N LEU A 13 -11.86 11.54 -10.50
CA LEU A 13 -12.69 11.98 -11.63
C LEU A 13 -14.16 11.72 -11.30
N ASN A 14 -14.71 12.38 -10.27
CA ASN A 14 -16.15 12.46 -10.01
C ASN A 14 -16.92 11.12 -10.08
N GLN A 15 -16.38 10.03 -9.51
CA GLN A 15 -16.96 8.68 -9.57
C GLN A 15 -17.10 8.11 -11.00
N LYS A 16 -16.28 8.60 -11.94
CA LYS A 16 -16.24 8.17 -13.33
C LYS A 16 -14.87 7.55 -13.64
N PRO A 17 -14.81 6.58 -14.56
CA PRO A 17 -13.55 6.01 -14.99
C PRO A 17 -12.58 7.09 -15.50
N PHE A 18 -11.31 6.98 -15.12
CA PHE A 18 -10.22 7.85 -15.60
C PHE A 18 -9.13 7.01 -16.26
N LEU A 19 -8.27 7.62 -17.08
CA LEU A 19 -7.20 6.88 -17.74
C LEU A 19 -5.95 6.89 -16.87
N LEU A 20 -5.47 5.70 -16.50
CA LEU A 20 -4.16 5.48 -15.90
C LEU A 20 -3.14 5.34 -17.02
N GLN A 21 -2.09 6.15 -17.00
CA GLN A 21 -0.90 5.89 -17.81
C GLN A 21 -0.06 4.82 -17.10
N ILE A 22 -0.09 3.60 -17.63
CA ILE A 22 0.65 2.46 -17.12
C ILE A 22 1.92 2.27 -17.94
N GLU A 23 3.07 2.21 -17.27
CA GLU A 23 4.34 1.83 -17.88
C GLU A 23 4.47 0.29 -17.89
N ARG A 24 4.75 -0.30 -19.06
CA ARG A 24 5.02 -1.74 -19.22
C ARG A 24 6.40 -1.97 -19.86
N GLY A 25 7.43 -2.09 -19.04
CA GLY A 25 8.82 -2.17 -19.50
C GLY A 25 9.43 -0.81 -19.77
N ILE A 26 10.60 -0.75 -20.41
CA ILE A 26 11.33 0.51 -20.62
C ILE A 26 10.62 1.35 -21.69
N ARG A 27 10.01 2.47 -21.28
CA ARG A 27 9.40 3.50 -22.17
C ARG A 27 8.13 3.10 -22.93
N ASN A 28 7.48 1.98 -22.60
CA ASN A 28 6.17 1.68 -23.17
C ASN A 28 5.07 2.18 -22.23
N TYR A 29 4.27 3.14 -22.68
CA TYR A 29 3.17 3.70 -21.90
C TYR A 29 1.84 3.35 -22.57
N PHE A 30 0.90 2.85 -21.77
CA PHE A 30 -0.46 2.54 -22.22
C PHE A 30 -1.45 3.30 -21.36
N LEU A 31 -2.54 3.76 -21.96
CA LEU A 31 -3.66 4.31 -21.22
C LEU A 31 -4.62 3.16 -20.91
N VAL A 32 -4.89 2.93 -19.63
CA VAL A 32 -5.86 1.94 -19.16
C VAL A 32 -6.99 2.66 -18.45
N LEU A 33 -8.22 2.30 -18.79
CA LEU A 33 -9.39 2.77 -18.07
C LEU A 33 -9.38 2.20 -16.66
N ALA A 34 -9.27 3.07 -15.65
CA ALA A 34 -9.43 2.72 -14.25
C ALA A 34 -10.88 2.36 -13.97
N THR A 35 -11.20 1.09 -14.16
CA THR A 35 -12.49 0.49 -13.75
C THR A 35 -12.41 0.02 -12.30
N LYS A 36 -13.48 -0.59 -11.80
CA LYS A 36 -13.47 -1.26 -10.49
C LYS A 36 -12.44 -2.39 -10.39
N PHE A 37 -12.04 -2.98 -11.53
CA PHE A 37 -11.11 -4.09 -11.59
C PHE A 37 -9.92 -3.75 -12.49
N ILE A 38 -8.71 -3.91 -11.98
CA ILE A 38 -7.49 -3.75 -12.76
C ILE A 38 -6.84 -5.11 -12.97
N ASN A 39 -6.60 -5.45 -14.24
CA ASN A 39 -5.83 -6.63 -14.61
C ASN A 39 -4.35 -6.28 -14.75
N GLY A 40 -3.50 -6.99 -14.00
CA GLY A 40 -2.05 -6.76 -13.95
C GLY A 40 -1.63 -5.86 -12.81
N ASP A 41 -0.37 -5.43 -12.85
CA ASP A 41 0.27 -4.69 -11.78
C ASP A 41 -0.05 -3.20 -11.83
N LEU A 42 -0.10 -2.55 -10.66
CA LEU A 42 -0.19 -1.11 -10.50
C LEU A 42 0.99 -0.61 -9.68
N ILE A 43 1.89 0.14 -10.32
CA ILE A 43 3.01 0.78 -9.64
C ILE A 43 2.79 2.30 -9.64
N VAL A 44 2.61 2.87 -8.46
CA VAL A 44 2.57 4.31 -8.22
C VAL A 44 3.99 4.75 -7.90
N ARG A 45 4.55 5.68 -8.70
CA ARG A 45 5.91 6.19 -8.50
C ARG A 45 5.92 7.69 -8.27
N GLU A 46 6.76 8.12 -7.36
CA GLU A 46 7.31 9.48 -7.32
C GLU A 46 8.16 9.72 -8.58
N LYS A 47 8.15 10.95 -9.08
CA LYS A 47 8.94 11.33 -10.25
C LYS A 47 10.07 12.25 -9.82
N TYR A 48 11.31 11.75 -9.89
CA TYR A 48 12.47 12.62 -9.75
C TYR A 48 12.62 13.51 -10.99
N ASN A 49 12.70 14.82 -10.78
CA ASN A 49 12.98 15.78 -11.84
C ASN A 49 14.46 16.16 -11.81
N GLY A 50 15.24 15.56 -12.71
CA GLY A 50 16.68 15.79 -12.81
C GLY A 50 17.08 17.22 -13.24
N TYR A 51 16.16 18.02 -13.76
CA TYR A 51 16.47 19.40 -14.17
C TYR A 51 16.51 20.37 -12.99
N ASN A 52 15.72 20.11 -11.94
CA ASN A 52 15.61 21.01 -10.79
C ASN A 52 15.96 20.32 -9.45
N GLY A 53 16.28 19.02 -9.47
CA GLY A 53 16.69 18.26 -8.29
C GLY A 53 15.56 17.94 -7.31
N PHE A 54 14.30 18.25 -7.66
CA PHE A 54 13.15 18.01 -6.79
C PHE A 54 12.48 16.66 -7.10
N ILE A 55 12.02 16.00 -6.04
CA ILE A 55 11.10 14.88 -6.15
C ILE A 55 9.69 15.46 -6.27
N GLN A 56 9.04 15.16 -7.39
CA GLN A 56 7.60 15.38 -7.52
C GLN A 56 6.89 14.20 -6.85
N GLU A 57 6.17 14.50 -5.77
CA GLU A 57 5.32 13.52 -5.10
C GLU A 57 4.37 12.85 -6.10
N ASN A 58 4.08 11.58 -5.88
CA ASN A 58 3.04 10.89 -6.63
C ASN A 58 1.69 11.61 -6.47
N PHE A 59 0.97 11.77 -7.58
CA PHE A 59 -0.34 12.44 -7.60
C PHE A 59 -1.49 11.54 -7.13
N ILE A 60 -1.32 10.22 -7.21
CA ILE A 60 -2.31 9.23 -6.77
C ILE A 60 -2.19 9.06 -5.26
N LYS A 61 -3.11 9.64 -4.49
CA LYS A 61 -3.16 9.53 -3.03
C LYS A 61 -4.25 8.59 -2.51
N THR A 62 -5.13 8.10 -3.39
CA THR A 62 -6.19 7.12 -3.11
C THR A 62 -6.40 6.19 -4.31
N PHE A 63 -6.88 4.96 -4.09
CA PHE A 63 -7.33 4.07 -5.18
C PHE A 63 -8.77 4.37 -5.62
N GLY A 64 -9.50 5.24 -4.92
CA GLY A 64 -10.84 5.68 -5.27
C GLY A 64 -11.80 4.50 -5.44
N GLN A 65 -12.43 4.37 -6.61
CA GLN A 65 -13.43 3.34 -6.89
C GLN A 65 -12.88 1.95 -7.23
N ILE A 66 -11.56 1.76 -7.26
CA ILE A 66 -10.96 0.46 -7.59
C ILE A 66 -11.25 -0.50 -6.43
N GLU A 67 -11.90 -1.62 -6.72
CA GLU A 67 -12.28 -2.64 -5.74
C GLU A 67 -11.27 -3.79 -5.69
N LYS A 68 -10.61 -4.09 -6.82
CA LYS A 68 -9.65 -5.20 -6.92
C LYS A 68 -8.56 -4.95 -7.97
N ILE A 69 -7.34 -5.33 -7.61
CA ILE A 69 -6.19 -5.36 -8.51
C ILE A 69 -5.68 -6.80 -8.59
N ASN A 70 -5.69 -7.41 -9.77
CA ASN A 70 -5.34 -8.82 -9.96
C ASN A 70 -3.84 -9.10 -9.92
N GLY A 71 -3.00 -8.07 -10.09
CA GLY A 71 -1.55 -8.17 -9.97
C GLY A 71 -1.01 -7.55 -8.69
N THR A 72 0.26 -7.17 -8.73
CA THR A 72 1.01 -6.54 -7.64
C THR A 72 0.76 -5.04 -7.58
N ILE A 73 0.70 -4.51 -6.36
CA ILE A 73 0.67 -3.08 -6.06
C ILE A 73 2.02 -2.66 -5.48
N GLY A 74 2.66 -1.69 -6.12
CA GLY A 74 3.85 -1.02 -5.62
C GLY A 74 3.61 0.46 -5.41
N ILE A 75 3.88 0.97 -4.21
CA ILE A 75 3.73 2.38 -3.88
C ILE A 75 5.12 2.92 -3.53
N ASP A 76 5.76 3.51 -4.54
CA ASP A 76 6.99 4.26 -4.42
C ASP A 76 6.67 5.73 -4.18
N GLY A 77 6.08 6.03 -3.02
CA GLY A 77 5.64 7.36 -2.62
C GLY A 77 4.70 7.36 -1.42
N LYS A 78 3.92 8.43 -1.25
CA LYS A 78 2.93 8.57 -0.15
C LYS A 78 1.50 8.24 -0.61
N MET A 79 0.77 7.50 0.21
CA MET A 79 -0.66 7.23 0.06
C MET A 79 -1.43 7.77 1.26
N ASN A 80 -2.67 8.21 1.04
CA ASN A 80 -3.54 8.69 2.13
C ASN A 80 -4.64 7.67 2.46
N ASP A 81 -5.16 6.96 1.46
CA ASP A 81 -6.37 6.14 1.61
C ASP A 81 -6.39 4.97 0.59
N PHE A 82 -7.07 3.88 0.91
CA PHE A 82 -7.25 2.71 0.03
C PHE A 82 -8.54 2.76 -0.82
N GLY A 83 -9.41 3.74 -0.61
CA GLY A 83 -10.66 3.91 -1.34
C GLY A 83 -11.56 2.70 -1.16
N ASN A 84 -11.96 2.07 -2.27
CA ASN A 84 -12.78 0.85 -2.27
C ASN A 84 -11.95 -0.44 -2.38
N LEU A 85 -10.62 -0.39 -2.33
CA LEU A 85 -9.77 -1.55 -2.64
C LEU A 85 -9.92 -2.62 -1.55
N THR A 86 -10.51 -3.75 -1.92
CA THR A 86 -10.76 -4.88 -1.01
C THR A 86 -9.78 -6.04 -1.20
N GLU A 87 -9.19 -6.19 -2.38
CA GLU A 87 -8.40 -7.36 -2.74
C GLU A 87 -7.22 -7.05 -3.68
N VAL A 88 -6.07 -7.65 -3.38
CA VAL A 88 -4.86 -7.60 -4.22
C VAL A 88 -4.41 -9.02 -4.55
N GLY A 89 -4.32 -9.34 -5.84
CA GLY A 89 -3.97 -10.67 -6.36
C GLY A 89 -2.49 -11.00 -6.28
N GLY A 90 -1.62 -9.99 -6.25
CA GLY A 90 -0.17 -10.14 -6.05
C GLY A 90 0.30 -9.60 -4.71
N ASP A 91 1.52 -9.06 -4.71
CA ASP A 91 2.11 -8.41 -3.53
C ASP A 91 1.54 -6.99 -3.36
N LEU A 92 1.56 -6.47 -2.13
CA LEU A 92 1.38 -5.04 -1.86
C LEU A 92 2.56 -4.51 -1.05
N TRP A 93 3.25 -3.51 -1.59
CA TRP A 93 4.41 -2.94 -0.93
C TRP A 93 4.47 -1.42 -1.02
N PHE A 94 4.98 -0.82 0.07
CA PHE A 94 5.41 0.58 0.11
C PHE A 94 6.93 0.66 0.07
N SER A 95 7.43 1.74 -0.53
CA SER A 95 8.85 2.07 -0.51
C SER A 95 9.34 2.30 0.91
N ASN A 96 10.41 1.61 1.30
CA ASN A 96 10.94 1.64 2.66
C ASN A 96 11.60 2.97 3.06
N HIS A 97 11.81 3.88 2.11
CA HIS A 97 12.41 5.19 2.35
C HIS A 97 11.38 6.29 2.67
N VAL A 98 10.08 6.00 2.49
CA VAL A 98 8.98 6.92 2.79
C VAL A 98 8.23 6.42 4.02
N TYR A 99 8.05 7.29 5.03
CA TYR A 99 7.13 7.02 6.14
C TYR A 99 5.73 7.44 5.71
N GLN A 100 4.75 6.55 5.83
CA GLN A 100 3.37 6.80 5.40
C GLN A 100 2.62 7.59 6.49
N GLU A 101 2.91 8.87 6.64
CA GLU A 101 2.38 9.73 7.72
C GLU A 101 0.90 10.10 7.59
N ASN A 102 0.31 10.00 6.39
CA ASN A 102 -1.12 10.29 6.16
C ASN A 102 -1.99 9.05 5.97
N LEU A 103 -1.39 7.85 5.91
CA LEU A 103 -2.13 6.60 5.75
C LEU A 103 -2.63 6.09 7.11
N GLU A 104 -3.82 6.52 7.51
CA GLU A 104 -4.40 6.18 8.81
C GLU A 104 -4.96 4.73 8.85
N SER A 105 -5.36 4.19 7.70
CA SER A 105 -5.97 2.87 7.60
C SER A 105 -5.75 2.23 6.24
N ILE A 106 -5.71 0.90 6.20
CA ILE A 106 -5.83 0.13 4.94
C ILE A 106 -7.27 -0.30 4.65
N LYS A 107 -8.26 0.10 5.47
CA LYS A 107 -9.67 -0.21 5.18
C LYS A 107 -10.05 0.31 3.78
N PRO A 108 -10.79 -0.47 2.96
CA PRO A 108 -11.46 -1.74 3.27
C PRO A 108 -10.67 -3.00 2.88
N LEU A 109 -9.35 -2.92 2.68
CA LEU A 109 -8.52 -4.05 2.21
C LEU A 109 -8.68 -5.27 3.12
N LYS A 110 -9.09 -6.40 2.53
CA LYS A 110 -9.31 -7.67 3.25
C LYS A 110 -8.25 -8.70 2.95
N ILE A 111 -7.83 -8.82 1.69
CA ILE A 111 -7.00 -9.93 1.22
C ILE A 111 -5.85 -9.40 0.36
N VAL A 112 -4.64 -9.85 0.68
CA VAL A 112 -3.47 -9.77 -0.20
C VAL A 112 -3.01 -11.20 -0.45
N HIS A 113 -3.08 -11.66 -1.70
CA HIS A 113 -2.71 -13.05 -2.03
C HIS A 113 -1.20 -13.28 -2.03
N GLY A 114 -0.39 -12.25 -2.21
CA GLY A 114 1.07 -12.27 -2.09
C GLY A 114 1.61 -11.78 -0.75
N ASP A 115 2.81 -11.22 -0.78
CA ASP A 115 3.47 -10.57 0.36
C ASP A 115 2.85 -9.18 0.62
N LEU A 116 2.68 -8.83 1.90
CA LEU A 116 2.22 -7.51 2.32
C LEU A 116 3.32 -6.81 3.15
N ASN A 117 3.88 -5.72 2.61
CA ASN A 117 4.88 -4.92 3.28
C ASN A 117 4.31 -3.60 3.82
N LEU A 118 4.05 -3.56 5.13
CA LEU A 118 3.61 -2.38 5.88
C LEU A 118 4.72 -1.83 6.78
N LYS A 119 5.98 -2.07 6.40
CA LYS A 119 7.10 -1.49 7.13
C LYS A 119 7.02 0.04 7.06
N ASN A 120 7.28 0.70 8.19
CA ASN A 120 7.23 2.17 8.31
C ASN A 120 5.85 2.79 8.02
N THR A 121 4.75 2.13 8.39
CA THR A 121 3.39 2.70 8.32
C THR A 121 2.78 2.82 9.71
N HIS A 122 1.79 3.71 9.88
CA HIS A 122 0.96 3.78 11.09
C HIS A 122 -0.48 3.31 10.85
N ALA A 123 -0.75 2.79 9.65
CA ALA A 123 -2.08 2.43 9.20
C ALA A 123 -2.70 1.32 10.06
N THR A 124 -3.96 1.50 10.43
CA THR A 124 -4.76 0.47 11.10
C THR A 124 -5.06 -0.71 10.17
N LEU A 125 -5.01 -1.93 10.72
CA LEU A 125 -5.12 -3.20 9.99
C LEU A 125 -6.45 -3.92 10.19
N GLU A 126 -7.44 -3.22 10.74
CA GLU A 126 -8.68 -3.81 11.25
C GLU A 126 -9.58 -4.46 10.19
N SER A 127 -9.36 -4.24 8.89
CA SER A 127 -10.08 -4.98 7.83
C SER A 127 -9.30 -6.16 7.27
N LEU A 128 -7.99 -6.25 7.52
CA LEU A 128 -7.14 -7.23 6.88
C LEU A 128 -7.40 -8.61 7.48
N GLU A 129 -7.89 -9.53 6.65
CA GLU A 129 -8.24 -10.89 7.05
C GLU A 129 -7.16 -11.89 6.67
N GLU A 130 -6.47 -11.67 5.55
CA GLU A 130 -5.57 -12.65 4.98
C GLU A 130 -4.38 -12.05 4.23
N VAL A 131 -3.21 -12.64 4.46
CA VAL A 131 -2.00 -12.45 3.64
C VAL A 131 -1.52 -13.83 3.17
N GLY A 132 -1.48 -14.06 1.87
CA GLY A 132 -1.06 -15.35 1.31
C GLY A 132 0.45 -15.60 1.44
N GLY A 133 1.26 -14.52 1.42
CA GLY A 133 2.70 -14.55 1.61
C GLY A 133 3.16 -14.10 3.00
N ASN A 134 4.31 -13.44 3.05
CA ASN A 134 4.87 -12.82 4.25
C ASN A 134 4.13 -11.52 4.60
N LEU A 135 3.94 -11.28 5.90
CA LEU A 135 3.42 -10.02 6.42
C LEU A 135 4.55 -9.27 7.17
N ASN A 136 4.95 -8.11 6.67
CA ASN A 136 5.98 -7.29 7.30
C ASN A 136 5.36 -6.11 8.06
N LEU A 137 5.40 -6.19 9.39
CA LEU A 137 4.91 -5.19 10.36
C LEU A 137 6.07 -4.48 11.07
N ARG A 138 7.29 -4.55 10.53
CA ARG A 138 8.45 -3.90 11.15
C ARG A 138 8.23 -2.39 11.19
N LYS A 139 8.54 -1.77 12.33
CA LYS A 139 8.41 -0.33 12.57
C LYS A 139 6.99 0.22 12.32
N THR A 140 5.94 -0.60 12.43
CA THR A 140 4.57 -0.07 12.44
C THR A 140 4.19 0.45 13.81
N THR A 141 3.30 1.43 13.90
CA THR A 141 2.74 1.90 15.19
C THR A 141 1.38 1.29 15.49
N CYS A 142 0.74 0.58 14.53
CA CYS A 142 -0.55 -0.05 14.76
C CYS A 142 -0.38 -1.55 15.10
N HIS A 143 -0.97 -1.96 16.22
CA HIS A 143 -0.86 -3.32 16.74
C HIS A 143 -2.17 -4.11 16.73
N ASN A 144 -3.28 -3.47 16.38
CA ASN A 144 -4.58 -4.14 16.28
C ASN A 144 -4.63 -5.00 15.01
N ILE A 145 -4.44 -6.31 15.19
CA ILE A 145 -4.53 -7.35 14.15
C ILE A 145 -5.72 -8.29 14.37
N SER A 146 -6.73 -7.85 15.12
CA SER A 146 -7.86 -8.70 15.55
C SER A 146 -8.65 -9.36 14.41
N SER A 147 -8.66 -8.76 13.22
CA SER A 147 -9.32 -9.31 12.03
C SER A 147 -8.45 -10.29 11.23
N LEU A 148 -7.14 -10.32 11.48
CA LEU A 148 -6.22 -11.16 10.72
C LEU A 148 -6.41 -12.63 11.10
N LYS A 149 -6.79 -13.44 10.11
CA LYS A 149 -7.07 -14.87 10.31
C LYS A 149 -5.92 -15.75 9.86
N ARG A 150 -5.20 -15.36 8.80
CA ARG A 150 -4.16 -16.19 8.19
C ARG A 150 -3.01 -15.39 7.60
N VAL A 151 -1.79 -15.91 7.82
CA VAL A 151 -0.58 -15.53 7.09
C VAL A 151 0.07 -16.80 6.52
N GLY A 152 0.19 -16.89 5.20
CA GLY A 152 0.74 -18.07 4.53
C GLY A 152 2.28 -18.15 4.60
N GLY A 153 2.96 -17.04 4.88
CA GLY A 153 4.40 -16.96 5.06
C GLY A 153 4.82 -16.60 6.49
N ASN A 154 5.92 -15.87 6.61
CA ASN A 154 6.45 -15.36 7.88
C ASN A 154 5.75 -14.05 8.28
N ILE A 155 5.67 -13.80 9.58
CA ILE A 155 5.36 -12.47 10.10
C ILE A 155 6.68 -11.84 10.55
N LEU A 156 6.98 -10.62 10.09
CA LEU A 156 8.18 -9.89 10.46
C LEU A 156 7.79 -8.72 11.38
N VAL A 157 8.41 -8.62 12.56
CA VAL A 157 8.13 -7.54 13.54
C VAL A 157 9.42 -6.94 14.08
N SER A 158 9.34 -5.69 14.55
CA SER A 158 10.40 -5.11 15.37
C SER A 158 10.48 -5.88 16.69
N LYS A 159 11.69 -6.24 17.13
CA LYS A 159 11.88 -6.95 18.40
C LYS A 159 11.27 -6.19 19.58
N SER A 160 11.37 -4.86 19.60
CA SER A 160 10.83 -3.99 20.64
C SER A 160 9.30 -3.88 20.66
N GLN A 161 8.61 -4.45 19.66
CA GLN A 161 7.15 -4.32 19.51
C GLN A 161 6.45 -5.68 19.52
N LEU A 162 7.18 -6.79 19.66
CA LEU A 162 6.63 -8.14 19.62
C LEU A 162 5.46 -8.30 20.61
N ASP A 163 5.67 -7.82 21.84
CA ASP A 163 4.72 -7.98 22.93
C ASP A 163 3.43 -7.15 22.76
N ASN A 164 3.39 -6.24 21.78
CA ASN A 164 2.19 -5.45 21.48
C ASN A 164 1.20 -6.21 20.58
N PHE A 165 1.61 -7.32 19.96
CA PHE A 165 0.76 -8.08 19.04
C PHE A 165 0.25 -9.38 19.68
N ASP A 166 -1.06 -9.64 19.53
CA ASP A 166 -1.66 -10.93 19.85
C ASP A 166 -1.84 -11.77 18.58
N PHE A 167 -0.92 -12.72 18.37
CA PHE A 167 -0.99 -13.67 17.25
C PHE A 167 -1.73 -14.97 17.58
N SER A 168 -2.31 -15.13 18.78
CA SER A 168 -2.88 -16.40 19.24
C SER A 168 -4.01 -16.93 18.35
N LYS A 169 -4.71 -16.04 17.65
CA LYS A 169 -5.84 -16.36 16.76
C LYS A 169 -5.45 -16.39 15.28
N VAL A 170 -4.18 -16.13 14.94
CA VAL A 170 -3.71 -16.07 13.56
C VAL A 170 -3.12 -17.42 13.17
N LYS A 171 -3.64 -18.03 12.10
CA LYS A 171 -2.98 -19.18 11.48
C LYS A 171 -1.74 -18.72 10.72
N ILE A 172 -0.56 -19.05 11.23
CA ILE A 172 0.72 -18.70 10.62
C ILE A 172 1.35 -19.98 10.07
N ASN A 173 1.52 -20.06 8.75
CA ASN A 173 2.16 -21.22 8.11
C ASN A 173 3.71 -21.12 8.16
N GLY A 174 4.26 -19.91 8.30
CA GLY A 174 5.70 -19.67 8.49
C GLY A 174 6.09 -19.48 9.96
N LYS A 175 7.00 -18.53 10.22
CA LYS A 175 7.46 -18.18 11.56
C LYS A 175 7.26 -16.70 11.85
N ILE A 176 7.14 -16.35 13.13
CA ILE A 176 7.32 -14.97 13.59
C ILE A 176 8.83 -14.70 13.67
N LYS A 177 9.32 -13.71 12.92
CA LYS A 177 10.72 -13.29 12.88
C LYS A 177 10.85 -11.88 13.45
N THR A 178 11.76 -11.72 14.40
CA THR A 178 12.01 -10.43 15.07
C THR A 178 13.30 -9.80 14.54
N TYR A 179 13.29 -8.47 14.46
CA TYR A 179 14.43 -7.69 13.96
C TYR A 179 14.80 -6.58 14.94
N ASN A 180 16.11 -6.39 15.14
CA ASN A 180 16.65 -5.28 15.95
C ASN A 180 16.60 -3.97 15.15
N ASP A 181 15.39 -3.43 15.01
CA ASP A 181 15.15 -2.17 14.33
C ASP A 181 15.13 -1.00 15.33
N LYS A 182 15.78 0.11 14.99
CA LYS A 182 15.47 1.39 15.66
C LYS A 182 14.07 1.80 15.24
N PHE A 183 13.14 1.77 16.19
CA PHE A 183 11.78 2.26 15.99
C PHE A 183 11.85 3.75 15.67
N ASN A 184 11.40 4.12 14.47
CA ASN A 184 11.27 5.52 14.11
C ASN A 184 9.89 5.95 14.57
N GLN A 185 9.79 6.64 15.71
CA GLN A 185 8.57 7.33 16.14
C GLN A 185 8.33 8.53 15.20
N GLY A 186 8.18 8.29 13.89
CA GLY A 186 7.88 9.34 12.91
C GLY A 186 6.88 10.28 13.56
N GLN A 187 7.30 11.54 13.77
CA GLN A 187 6.69 12.43 14.74
C GLN A 187 5.18 12.45 14.51
N LEU A 188 4.42 11.82 15.42
CA LEU A 188 3.01 12.13 15.59
C LEU A 188 3.00 13.60 16.05
N LYS A 189 2.92 14.52 15.10
CA LYS A 189 2.65 15.93 15.38
C LYS A 189 1.16 16.13 15.52
#